data_AF-A0A3D4T279-F1
#
_entry.id   AF-A0A3D4T279-F1
#
_cell.length_a   1.000
_cell.length_b   1.000
_cell.length_c   1.000
_cell.angle_alpha   90.00
_cell.angle_beta   90.00
_cell.angle_gamma   90.00
#
_symmetry.space_group_name_H-M   'P 1'
#
loop_
_entity.id
_entity.type
_entity.pdbx_description
1 polymer ?
#
loop_
_entity_poly.entity_id
_entity_poly.type
_entity_poly.pdbx_seq_one_letter_code
_entity_poly.pdbx_strand_id
1 'polypeptide(L)' 'MDLGCEELKLALQYDGSGHLHRSVRDRDSRINAELANLDWHVVRVTKGHLDDAAAFGKVLRDAVGLCERRLARWEGD' A
#
# COMPACT_ATOMS: atom_id res chain seq x y z
N MET A 1 4.02 -1.34 -8.10
CA MET A 1 3.82 -0.27 -7.11
C MET A 1 3.94 1.05 -7.83
N ASP A 2 3.04 1.98 -7.53
CA ASP A 2 2.97 3.29 -8.18
C ASP A 2 3.65 4.37 -7.34
N LEU A 3 3.68 4.20 -6.02
CA LEU A 3 4.41 5.03 -5.07
C LEU A 3 5.00 4.16 -3.96
N GLY A 4 6.17 4.53 -3.43
CA GLY A 4 6.79 3.89 -2.29
C GLY A 4 7.53 4.90 -1.40
N CYS A 5 7.52 4.64 -0.09
CA CYS A 5 8.35 5.29 0.92
C CYS A 5 9.11 4.18 1.64
N GLU A 6 10.41 4.10 1.39
CA GLU A 6 11.29 3.04 1.88
C GLU A 6 11.48 3.13 3.39
N GLU A 7 11.62 4.35 3.91
CA GLU A 7 11.82 4.62 5.33
C GLU A 7 10.69 4.05 6.18
N LEU A 8 9.46 4.11 5.66
CA LEU A 8 8.27 3.57 6.31
C LEU A 8 7.95 2.12 5.90
N LYS A 9 8.68 1.54 4.94
CA LYS A 9 8.26 0.34 4.21
C LYS A 9 6.79 0.40 3.78
N LEU A 10 6.35 1.55 3.26
CA LEU A 10 4.98 1.81 2.84
C LEU A 10 4.92 1.95 1.32
N ALA A 11 3.97 1.30 0.67
CA ALA A 11 3.79 1.43 -0.77
C ALA A 11 2.31 1.54 -1.17
N LEU A 12 2.04 2.31 -2.22
CA LEU A 12 0.72 2.46 -2.82
C LEU A 12 0.68 1.74 -4.17
N GLN A 13 -0.41 1.02 -4.39
CA GLN A 13 -0.74 0.44 -5.69
C GLN A 13 -2.06 1.01 -6.17
N TYR A 14 -2.04 1.72 -7.29
CA TYR A 14 -3.27 2.10 -7.98
C TYR A 14 -3.85 0.91 -8.73
N ASP A 15 -5.11 0.62 -8.45
CA ASP A 15 -5.91 -0.44 -9.06
C ASP A 15 -7.04 0.21 -9.87
N GLY A 16 -6.72 0.48 -11.14
CA GLY A 16 -7.69 0.94 -12.14
C GLY A 16 -8.55 -0.18 -12.71
N SER A 17 -9.77 0.12 -13.15
CA SER A 17 -10.65 -0.85 -13.80
C SER A 17 -10.10 -1.49 -15.09
N GLY A 18 -8.93 -1.06 -15.58
CA GLY A 18 -8.17 -1.69 -16.66
C GLY A 18 -7.44 -2.99 -16.30
N HIS A 19 -7.36 -3.38 -15.01
CA HIS A 19 -6.68 -4.60 -14.55
C HIS A 19 -7.49 -5.91 -14.74
N LEU A 20 -8.52 -5.93 -15.61
CA LEU A 20 -9.37 -7.09 -15.85
C LEU A 20 -8.66 -8.27 -16.55
N HIS A 21 -7.44 -8.08 -17.05
CA HIS A 21 -6.65 -9.17 -17.61
C HIS A 21 -6.04 -10.01 -16.46
N ARG A 22 -6.45 -11.27 -16.37
CA ARG A 22 -6.05 -12.21 -15.30
C ARG A 22 -4.54 -12.21 -15.00
N SER A 23 -3.71 -12.14 -16.05
CA SER A 23 -2.24 -12.14 -15.89
C SER A 23 -1.70 -10.92 -15.13
N VAL A 24 -2.35 -9.76 -15.25
CA VAL A 24 -1.97 -8.55 -14.52
C VAL A 24 -2.34 -8.70 -13.04
N ARG A 25 -3.56 -9.19 -12.77
CA ARG A 25 -4.01 -9.45 -11.40
C ARG A 25 -3.13 -10.46 -10.66
N ASP A 26 -2.76 -11.56 -11.33
CA ASP A 26 -1.93 -12.60 -10.71
C ASP A 26 -0.50 -12.09 -10.44
N ARG A 27 0.04 -11.26 -11.35
CA ARG A 27 1.32 -10.57 -11.14
C ARG A 27 1.25 -9.62 -9.95
N ASP A 28 0.22 -8.80 -9.86
CA ASP A 28 0.05 -7.81 -8.80
C ASP A 28 -0.12 -8.47 -7.43
N SER A 29 -0.89 -9.55 -7.36
CA SER A 29 -1.03 -10.36 -6.15
C SER A 29 0.31 -10.95 -5.68
N ARG A 30 1.13 -11.45 -6.61
CA ARG A 30 2.47 -11.96 -6.29
C ARG A 30 3.37 -10.86 -5.75
N ILE A 31 3.42 -9.70 -6.40
CA ILE A 31 4.24 -8.56 -5.95
C ILE A 31 3.82 -8.12 -4.55
N ASN A 32 2.52 -8.04 -4.27
CA ASN A 32 2.03 -7.65 -2.95
C ASN A 32 2.40 -8.68 -1.88
N ALA A 33 2.38 -9.97 -2.21
CA ALA A 33 2.81 -11.03 -1.29
C ALA A 33 4.32 -10.96 -1.01
N GLU A 34 5.14 -10.74 -2.04
CA GLU A 34 6.59 -10.56 -1.89
C GLU A 34 6.92 -9.33 -1.03
N LEU A 35 6.23 -8.21 -1.26
CA LEU A 35 6.37 -7.01 -0.45
C LEU A 35 5.95 -7.23 1.01
N ALA A 36 4.82 -7.89 1.25
CA ALA A 36 4.37 -8.22 2.59
C ALA A 36 5.38 -9.11 3.35
N ASN A 37 6.03 -10.06 2.66
CA ASN A 37 7.08 -10.90 3.25
C ASN A 37 8.36 -10.11 3.60
N LEU A 38 8.55 -8.92 3.03
CA LEU A 38 9.64 -7.98 3.34
C LEU A 38 9.21 -6.91 4.37
N ASP A 39 8.06 -7.13 5.01
CA ASP A 39 7.39 -6.24 5.98
C ASP A 39 6.86 -4.93 5.38
N TRP A 40 6.69 -4.85 4.07
CA TRP A 40 6.06 -3.70 3.46
C TRP A 40 4.55 -3.68 3.71
N HIS A 41 4.04 -2.51 4.08
CA HIS A 41 2.61 -2.25 4.09
C HIS A 41 2.19 -1.74 2.71
N VAL A 42 1.34 -2.50 2.01
CA VAL A 42 0.82 -2.11 0.70
C VAL A 42 -0.64 -1.63 0.84
N VAL A 43 -0.91 -0.40 0.41
CA VAL A 43 -2.27 0.15 0.32
C VAL A 43 -2.71 0.13 -1.14
N ARG A 44 -3.82 -0.57 -1.41
CA ARG A 44 -4.47 -0.52 -2.73
C ARG A 44 -5.37 0.71 -2.83
N VAL A 45 -5.16 1.51 -3.86
CA VAL A 45 -5.89 2.74 -4.15
C VAL A 45 -6.72 2.52 -5.41
N THR A 46 -8.01 2.76 -5.34
CA THR A 46 -8.91 2.64 -6.51
C THR A 46 -9.39 4.02 -6.95
N LYS A 47 -10.02 4.13 -8.12
CA LYS A 47 -10.66 5.39 -8.55
C LYS A 47 -11.61 5.96 -7.50
N GLY A 48 -12.39 5.11 -6.82
CA GLY A 48 -13.32 5.54 -5.77
C GLY A 48 -12.65 6.18 -4.56
N HIS A 49 -11.40 5.79 -4.24
CA HIS A 49 -10.63 6.50 -3.21
C HIS A 49 -10.29 7.92 -3.67
N LEU A 50 -9.95 8.09 -4.94
CA LEU A 50 -9.59 9.39 -5.51
C LEU A 50 -10.80 10.33 -5.68
N ASP A 51 -12.02 9.79 -5.67
CA ASP A 51 -13.26 10.57 -5.74
C ASP A 51 -13.60 11.28 -4.41
N ASP A 52 -13.06 10.79 -3.28
CA ASP A 52 -13.19 11.43 -1.97
C ASP A 52 -11.81 11.66 -1.34
N ALA A 53 -11.27 12.85 -1.60
CA ALA A 53 -9.95 13.24 -1.11
C ALA A 53 -9.85 13.23 0.42
N ALA A 54 -10.96 13.50 1.14
CA ALA A 54 -10.95 13.52 2.60
C ALA A 54 -10.86 12.09 3.16
N ALA A 55 -11.69 11.17 2.63
CA ALA A 55 -11.64 9.76 2.99
C ALA A 55 -10.28 9.14 2.62
N PHE A 56 -9.76 9.43 1.43
CA PHE A 56 -8.45 8.92 1.03
C PHE A 56 -7.32 9.50 1.88
N GLY A 57 -7.36 10.79 2.21
CA GLY A 57 -6.42 11.39 3.15
C GLY A 57 -6.44 10.72 4.52
N LYS A 58 -7.61 10.28 5.00
CA LYS A 58 -7.71 9.51 6.25
C LYS A 58 -7.01 8.15 6.11
N VAL A 59 -7.28 7.41 5.03
CA VAL A 59 -6.63 6.12 4.75
C VAL A 59 -5.11 6.25 4.73
N LEU A 60 -4.58 7.28 4.08
CA LEU A 60 -3.13 7.53 4.03
C LEU A 60 -2.54 7.83 5.41
N ARG A 61 -3.19 8.68 6.21
CA ARG A 61 -2.73 8.98 7.57
C ARG A 61 -2.75 7.75 8.47
N ASP A 62 -3.80 6.93 8.38
CA ASP A 62 -3.92 5.69 9.16
C ASP A 62 -2.80 4.70 8.76
N ALA A 63 -2.50 4.59 7.45
CA ALA A 63 -1.43 3.74 6.93
C ALA A 63 -0.03 4.20 7.37
N VAL A 64 0.25 5.51 7.30
CA VAL A 64 1.49 6.10 7.81
C VAL A 64 1.64 5.81 9.31
N GLY A 65 0.62 6.10 10.11
CA GLY A 65 0.66 5.85 11.55
C GLY A 65 0.83 4.37 11.90
N LEU A 66 0.31 3.44 11.09
CA LEU A 66 0.59 2.01 11.26
C LEU A 66 2.08 1.69 11.04
N CYS A 67 2.68 2.24 10.00
CA CYS A 67 4.08 2.00 9.65
C CYS A 67 5.03 2.60 10.70
N GLU A 68 4.76 3.83 11.14
CA GLU A 68 5.52 4.47 12.24
C GLU A 68 5.49 3.62 13.51
N ARG A 69 4.33 3.07 13.89
CA ARG A 69 4.23 2.16 15.05
C ARG A 69 4.98 0.84 14.87
N ARG A 70 5.13 0.35 13.63
CA ARG A 70 5.91 -0.86 13.35
C ARG A 70 7.40 -0.59 13.51
N LEU A 71 7.89 0.53 12.98
CA LEU A 71 9.28 0.94 13.12
C LEU A 71 9.66 1.18 14.58
N ALA A 72 8.84 1.92 15.33
CA ALA A 72 9.10 2.20 16.74
C ALA A 72 9.18 0.93 17.60
N ARG A 73 8.50 -0.16 17.21
CA ARG A 73 8.63 -1.47 17.88
C ARG A 73 9.94 -2.16 17.56
N TRP A 74 10.47 -1.98 16.36
CA TRP A 74 11.71 -2.61 15.92
C TRP A 74 12.95 -1.93 16.51
N GLU A 75 12.89 -0.62 16.80
CA GLU A 75 13.98 0.12 17.43
C GLU A 75 14.04 -0.07 18.96
N GLY A 76 13.01 -0.66 19.56
CA GLY A 76 12.89 -0.87 21.00
C GLY A 76 13.28 -2.26 21.51
N ASP A 77 13.59 -3.20 20.59
CA ASP A 77 14.12 -4.54 20.86
C ASP A 77 15.65 -4.58 20.64
#